data_AF-A0A958WP31-F1
#
_entry.id   AF-A0A958WP31-F1
#
_cell.length_a   1.000
_cell.length_b   1.000
_cell.length_c   1.000
_cell.angle_alpha   90.00
_cell.angle_beta   90.00
_cell.angle_gamma   90.00
#
_symmetry.space_group_name_H-M   'P 1'
#
loop_
_entity.id
_entity.type
_entity.pdbx_description
1 polymer ?
#
loop_
_entity_poly.entity_id
_entity_poly.type
_entity_poly.pdbx_seq_one_letter_code
_entity_poly.pdbx_strand_id
1 'polypeptide(L)'
;MLDKLITSKTRVKLLLKFFSNKHSKAYLRGLAEEFGESTNSVRLELNSLSKAGYLLSTENGRTIEYHANTNHPLYPELKKLVHKYLGLDNIVENIVKKLGNVEMAFVTGDYAKGKDTGIIDLVLVGEINEKNLQKLIVKAEEAINRKIRSLVLTVSEYEALHKTLSPEKALWLWKS
;
A
#
# COMPACT_ATOMS: atom_id res chain seq x y z
N MET A 1 -6.64 -15.05 -1.05
CA MET A 1 -5.46 -15.89 -1.39
C MET A 1 -4.41 -15.94 -0.29
N LEU A 2 -3.87 -14.81 0.20
CA LEU A 2 -2.82 -14.82 1.24
C LEU A 2 -3.34 -15.35 2.59
N ASP A 3 -4.60 -15.09 2.89
CA ASP A 3 -5.40 -15.65 3.99
C ASP A 3 -5.54 -17.18 3.98
N LYS A 4 -5.31 -17.83 2.83
CA LYS A 4 -5.26 -19.30 2.73
C LYS A 4 -3.88 -19.89 3.05
N LEU A 5 -2.82 -19.10 2.89
CA LEU A 5 -1.45 -19.51 3.22
C LEU A 5 -1.07 -19.12 4.65
N ILE A 6 -1.56 -17.97 5.13
CA ILE A 6 -1.32 -17.45 6.46
C ILE A 6 -2.62 -17.54 7.24
N THR A 7 -2.67 -18.49 8.18
CA THR A 7 -3.89 -18.81 8.96
C THR A 7 -4.33 -17.65 9.87
N SER A 8 -3.37 -16.86 10.36
CA SER A 8 -3.66 -15.70 11.20
C SER A 8 -4.11 -14.50 10.36
N LYS A 9 -5.40 -14.17 10.45
CA LYS A 9 -5.98 -12.96 9.82
C LYS A 9 -5.29 -11.68 10.31
N THR A 10 -4.99 -11.61 11.60
CA THR A 10 -4.25 -10.51 12.22
C THR A 10 -2.87 -10.34 11.58
N ARG A 11 -2.14 -11.45 11.36
CA ARG A 11 -0.84 -11.42 10.69
C ARG A 11 -0.94 -10.90 9.26
N VAL A 12 -1.93 -11.35 8.50
CA VAL A 12 -2.18 -10.82 7.15
C VAL A 12 -2.38 -9.30 7.21
N LYS A 13 -3.26 -8.80 8.08
CA LYS A 13 -3.49 -7.35 8.23
C LYS A 13 -2.23 -6.58 8.62
N LEU A 14 -1.40 -7.13 9.51
CA LEU A 14 -0.12 -6.52 9.89
C LEU A 14 0.87 -6.50 8.72
N LEU A 15 0.93 -7.56 7.92
CA LEU A 15 1.78 -7.60 6.72
C LEU A 15 1.35 -6.51 5.72
N LEU A 16 0.04 -6.40 5.44
CA LEU A 16 -0.48 -5.35 4.57
C LEU A 16 -0.16 -3.96 5.13
N LYS A 17 -0.35 -3.76 6.44
CA LYS A 17 -0.10 -2.49 7.11
C LYS A 17 1.35 -2.03 6.99
N PHE A 18 2.31 -2.89 7.31
CA PHE A 18 3.70 -2.49 7.47
C PHE A 18 4.56 -2.69 6.22
N PHE A 19 4.20 -3.61 5.33
CA PHE A 19 5.00 -3.95 4.16
C PHE A 19 4.44 -3.39 2.85
N SER A 20 3.27 -2.73 2.88
CA SER A 20 2.79 -1.94 1.72
C SER A 20 3.65 -0.69 1.49
N ASN A 21 3.87 0.10 2.55
CA ASN A 21 4.62 1.36 2.51
C ASN A 21 5.68 1.39 3.63
N LYS A 22 6.93 1.68 3.27
CA LYS A 22 8.07 1.75 4.21
C LYS A 22 7.91 2.80 5.31
N HIS A 23 7.08 3.81 5.09
CA HIS A 23 6.82 4.88 6.06
C HIS A 23 5.68 4.55 7.03
N SER A 24 5.06 3.36 6.91
CA SER A 24 3.96 2.95 7.76
C SER A 24 4.41 2.75 9.20
N LYS A 25 3.75 3.48 10.10
CA LYS A 25 3.94 3.44 11.55
C LYS A 25 2.59 3.25 12.21
N ALA A 26 2.54 2.45 13.27
CA ALA A 26 1.30 2.22 13.99
C ALA A 26 1.53 1.83 15.45
N TYR A 27 0.51 2.05 16.28
CA TYR A 27 0.49 1.73 17.69
C TYR A 27 -0.52 0.60 17.95
N LEU A 28 -0.26 -0.22 18.97
CA LEU A 28 -1.08 -1.40 19.30
C LEU A 28 -2.59 -1.11 19.37
N ARG A 29 -3.01 -0.05 20.08
CA ARG A 29 -4.44 0.29 20.23
C ARG A 29 -5.06 0.72 18.90
N GLY A 30 -4.35 1.55 18.13
CA GLY A 30 -4.82 1.99 16.82
C GLY A 30 -4.97 0.83 15.83
N LEU A 31 -4.06 -0.15 15.88
CA LEU A 31 -4.18 -1.37 15.08
C LEU A 31 -5.38 -2.23 15.48
N ALA A 32 -5.62 -2.39 16.79
CA ALA A 32 -6.77 -3.16 17.28
C ALA A 32 -8.10 -2.55 16.81
N GLU A 33 -8.23 -1.23 16.90
CA GLU A 33 -9.39 -0.48 16.39
C GLU A 33 -9.50 -0.59 14.86
N GLU A 34 -8.42 -0.32 14.13
CA GLU A 34 -8.38 -0.38 12.66
C GLU A 34 -8.74 -1.78 12.13
N PHE A 35 -8.33 -2.83 12.84
CA PHE A 35 -8.57 -4.20 12.43
C PHE A 35 -9.90 -4.76 12.92
N GLY A 36 -10.58 -4.09 13.85
CA GLY A 36 -11.77 -4.61 14.52
C GLY A 36 -11.46 -5.87 15.33
N GLU A 37 -10.30 -5.93 15.99
CA GLU A 37 -9.80 -7.10 16.70
C GLU A 37 -9.40 -6.79 18.14
N SER A 38 -9.33 -7.83 18.97
CA SER A 38 -8.89 -7.67 20.36
C SER A 38 -7.46 -7.11 20.44
N THR A 39 -7.19 -6.25 21.42
CA THR A 39 -5.83 -5.78 21.68
C THR A 39 -4.86 -6.93 21.94
N ASN A 40 -5.32 -8.05 22.52
CA ASN A 40 -4.46 -9.18 22.82
C ASN A 40 -4.02 -9.94 21.56
N SER A 41 -4.92 -10.20 20.60
CA SER A 41 -4.57 -10.87 19.33
C SER A 41 -3.54 -10.07 18.53
N VAL A 42 -3.75 -8.76 18.41
CA VAL A 42 -2.79 -7.86 17.75
C VAL A 42 -1.45 -7.85 18.48
N ARG A 43 -1.46 -7.80 19.82
CA ARG A 43 -0.24 -7.83 20.63
C ARG A 43 0.58 -9.11 20.41
N LEU A 44 -0.06 -10.28 20.38
CA LEU A 44 0.62 -11.56 20.19
C LEU A 44 1.35 -11.59 18.84
N GLU A 45 0.71 -11.14 17.76
CA GLU A 45 1.32 -11.11 16.44
C GLU A 45 2.40 -10.04 16.29
N LEU A 46 2.19 -8.84 16.85
CA LEU A 46 3.24 -7.81 16.90
C LEU A 46 4.48 -8.33 17.62
N ASN A 47 4.30 -8.93 18.80
CA ASN A 47 5.40 -9.53 19.55
C ASN A 47 6.09 -10.64 18.77
N SER A 48 5.33 -11.49 18.07
CA SER A 48 5.88 -12.55 17.23
C SER A 48 6.74 -12.00 16.09
N LEU A 49 6.24 -10.98 15.38
CA LEU A 49 6.96 -10.37 14.25
C LEU A 49 8.17 -9.55 14.72
N SER A 50 8.08 -8.86 15.86
CA SER A 50 9.22 -8.15 16.46
C SER A 50 10.30 -9.11 16.94
N LYS A 51 9.94 -10.20 17.62
CA LYS A 51 10.91 -11.23 18.06
C LYS A 51 11.65 -11.88 16.88
N ALA A 52 10.96 -12.06 15.76
CA ALA A 52 11.54 -12.58 14.53
C ALA A 52 12.30 -11.51 13.70
N GLY A 53 12.36 -10.25 14.16
CA GLY A 53 13.11 -9.17 13.52
C GLY A 53 12.43 -8.51 12.32
N TYR A 54 11.17 -8.87 12.00
CA TYR A 54 10.42 -8.28 10.90
C TYR A 54 9.92 -6.86 11.22
N LEU A 55 9.60 -6.59 12.48
CA LEU A 55 9.17 -5.29 12.96
C LEU A 55 10.16 -4.75 13.99
N LEU A 56 10.37 -3.45 13.95
CA LEU A 56 11.06 -2.69 15.00
C LEU A 56 10.01 -1.99 15.85
N SER A 57 10.30 -1.87 17.14
CA SER A 57 9.46 -1.15 18.10
C SER A 57 10.28 -0.07 18.79
N THR A 58 9.76 1.14 18.84
CA THR A 58 10.38 2.29 19.50
C THR A 58 9.41 2.87 20.51
N GLU A 59 9.91 3.18 21.71
CA GLU A 59 9.13 3.91 22.71
C GLU A 59 8.93 5.36 22.24
N ASN A 60 7.69 5.81 22.27
CA ASN A 60 7.29 7.18 21.99
C ASN A 60 6.41 7.70 23.13
N GLY A 61 7.05 8.18 24.19
CA GLY A 61 6.38 8.58 25.43
C GLY A 61 5.72 7.38 26.11
N ARG A 62 4.38 7.36 26.17
CA ARG A 62 3.60 6.28 26.81
C ARG A 62 3.15 5.18 25.86
N THR A 63 3.52 5.27 24.58
CA THR A 63 3.10 4.32 23.55
C THR A 63 4.31 3.68 22.88
N ILE A 64 4.11 2.48 22.33
CA ILE A 64 5.10 1.79 21.52
C ILE A 64 4.68 1.94 20.06
N GLU A 65 5.54 2.57 19.27
CA GLU A 65 5.39 2.69 17.82
C GLU A 65 6.07 1.49 17.15
N TYR A 66 5.36 0.84 16.23
CA TYR A 66 5.88 -0.26 15.42
C TYR A 66 6.07 0.20 13.97
N HIS A 67 7.12 -0.29 13.32
CA HIS A 67 7.37 -0.10 11.89
C HIS A 67 8.12 -1.31 11.32
N ALA A 68 8.09 -1.46 9.98
CA ALA A 68 8.82 -2.54 9.32
C ALA A 68 10.33 -2.37 9.44
N ASN A 69 11.04 -3.46 9.71
CA ASN A 69 12.50 -3.49 9.63
C ASN A 69 12.93 -3.57 8.16
N THR A 70 13.23 -2.43 7.54
CA THR A 70 13.67 -2.38 6.13
C THR A 70 15.05 -3.00 5.89
N ASN A 71 15.82 -3.23 6.96
CA ASN A 71 17.13 -3.88 6.90
C ASN A 71 17.03 -5.41 7.03
N HIS A 72 15.84 -5.96 7.28
CA HIS A 72 15.65 -7.40 7.39
C HIS A 72 15.84 -8.07 6.00
N PRO A 73 16.56 -9.20 5.90
CA PRO A 73 16.84 -9.84 4.60
C PRO A 73 15.60 -10.18 3.78
N LEU A 74 14.49 -10.54 4.43
CA LEU A 74 13.21 -10.88 3.78
C LEU A 74 12.28 -9.67 3.54
N TYR A 75 12.70 -8.45 3.88
CA TYR A 75 11.85 -7.28 3.68
C TYR A 75 11.46 -7.07 2.20
N PRO A 76 12.38 -7.16 1.22
CA PRO A 76 12.03 -7.01 -0.20
C PRO A 76 11.00 -8.04 -0.68
N GLU A 77 11.10 -9.27 -0.22
CA GLU A 77 10.21 -10.38 -0.59
C GLU A 77 8.82 -10.17 0.01
N LEU A 78 8.73 -9.77 1.28
CA LEU A 78 7.46 -9.48 1.93
C LEU A 78 6.77 -8.27 1.31
N LYS A 79 7.53 -7.22 0.97
CA LYS A 79 7.00 -6.07 0.24
C LYS A 79 6.44 -6.49 -1.13
N LYS A 80 7.20 -7.26 -1.91
CA LYS A 80 6.76 -7.79 -3.21
C LYS A 80 5.52 -8.67 -3.07
N LEU A 81 5.48 -9.55 -2.07
CA LEU A 81 4.34 -10.41 -1.78
C LEU A 81 3.07 -9.59 -1.51
N VAL A 82 3.18 -8.55 -0.67
CA VAL A 82 2.07 -7.64 -0.37
C VAL A 82 1.65 -6.86 -1.61
N HIS A 83 2.59 -6.33 -2.39
CA HIS A 83 2.30 -5.58 -3.62
C HIS A 83 1.57 -6.45 -4.65
N LYS A 84 2.02 -7.71 -4.81
CA LYS A 84 1.36 -8.69 -5.67
C LYS A 84 -0.03 -9.07 -5.16
N TYR A 85 -0.20 -9.26 -3.85
CA TYR A 85 -1.49 -9.57 -3.25
C TYR A 85 -2.52 -8.44 -3.41
N LEU A 86 -2.06 -7.19 -3.27
CA LEU A 86 -2.89 -5.98 -3.46
C LEU A 86 -3.14 -5.66 -4.94
N GLY A 87 -2.43 -6.32 -5.87
CA GLY A 87 -2.57 -6.10 -7.31
C GLY A 87 -1.81 -4.88 -7.84
N LEU A 88 -0.88 -4.32 -7.07
CA LEU A 88 -0.13 -3.12 -7.45
C LEU A 88 0.80 -3.36 -8.65
N ASP A 89 1.45 -4.53 -8.69
CA ASP A 89 2.27 -4.93 -9.84
C ASP A 89 1.42 -5.01 -11.12
N ASN A 90 0.17 -5.47 -11.00
CA ASN A 90 -0.75 -5.54 -12.14
C ASN A 90 -1.07 -4.14 -12.67
N ILE A 91 -1.26 -3.14 -11.79
CA ILE A 91 -1.45 -1.74 -12.19
C ILE A 91 -0.23 -1.23 -12.98
N VAL A 92 0.98 -1.51 -12.52
CA VAL A 92 2.20 -1.11 -13.25
C VAL A 92 2.27 -1.75 -14.64
N GLU A 93 2.10 -3.06 -14.72
CA GLU A 93 2.25 -3.82 -15.97
C GLU A 93 1.11 -3.58 -16.96
N ASN A 94 -0.13 -3.47 -16.49
CA ASN A 94 -1.32 -3.41 -17.34
C ASN A 94 -1.86 -2.00 -17.58
N ILE A 95 -1.49 -1.02 -16.76
CA ILE A 95 -1.91 0.37 -16.94
C ILE A 95 -0.69 1.22 -17.31
N VAL A 96 0.25 1.38 -16.38
CA VAL A 96 1.33 2.37 -16.51
C VAL A 96 2.20 2.12 -17.74
N LYS A 97 2.74 0.89 -17.87
CA LYS A 97 3.61 0.54 -19.01
C LYS A 97 2.90 0.54 -20.37
N LYS A 98 1.59 0.27 -20.40
CA LYS A 98 0.80 0.23 -21.65
C LYS A 98 0.35 1.60 -22.12
N LEU A 99 0.29 2.58 -21.22
CA LEU A 99 0.00 3.96 -21.58
C LEU A 99 1.22 4.66 -22.22
N GLY A 100 2.44 4.31 -21.79
CA GLY A 100 3.70 4.81 -22.36
C GLY A 100 4.04 6.26 -22.01
N ASN A 101 3.04 7.14 -21.90
CA ASN A 101 3.20 8.57 -21.64
C ASN A 101 2.94 8.95 -20.16
N VAL A 102 3.38 8.09 -19.24
CA VAL A 102 3.19 8.30 -17.79
C VAL A 102 4.53 8.69 -17.17
N GLU A 103 4.59 9.91 -16.64
CA GLU A 103 5.77 10.41 -15.94
C GLU A 103 5.81 9.90 -14.50
N MET A 104 4.66 9.90 -13.81
CA MET A 104 4.53 9.44 -12.44
C MET A 104 3.24 8.66 -12.22
N ALA A 105 3.31 7.60 -11.41
CA ALA A 105 2.13 6.90 -10.92
C ALA A 105 2.30 6.56 -9.44
N PHE A 106 1.29 6.88 -8.64
CA PHE A 106 1.29 6.56 -7.22
C PHE A 106 -0.12 6.33 -6.70
N VAL A 107 -0.22 5.55 -5.64
CA VAL A 107 -1.47 5.26 -4.94
C VAL A 107 -1.59 6.14 -3.72
N THR A 108 -2.79 6.67 -3.48
CA THR A 108 -3.15 7.46 -2.30
C THR A 108 -4.21 6.73 -1.46
N GLY A 109 -4.80 7.42 -0.48
CA GLY A 109 -5.90 6.88 0.30
C GLY A 109 -5.51 5.68 1.17
N ASP A 110 -6.38 4.68 1.21
CA ASP A 110 -6.31 3.53 2.12
C ASP A 110 -5.15 2.58 1.80
N TYR A 111 -4.92 2.30 0.52
CA TYR A 111 -3.87 1.36 0.09
C TYR A 111 -2.47 1.93 0.35
N ALA A 112 -2.31 3.26 0.24
CA ALA A 112 -1.07 3.94 0.64
C ALA A 112 -0.78 3.81 2.14
N LYS A 113 -1.82 3.64 2.95
CA LYS A 113 -1.77 3.40 4.41
C LYS A 113 -1.78 1.91 4.78
N GLY A 114 -1.69 1.02 3.79
CA GLY A 114 -1.69 -0.44 3.98
C GLY A 114 -3.04 -1.04 4.36
N LYS A 115 -4.15 -0.38 4.02
CA LYS A 115 -5.52 -0.87 4.24
C LYS A 115 -6.12 -1.38 2.93
N ASP A 116 -6.53 -2.64 2.91
CA ASP A 116 -7.17 -3.30 1.76
C ASP A 116 -8.70 -3.09 1.83
N THR A 117 -9.17 -1.92 1.37
CA THR A 117 -10.60 -1.53 1.42
C THR A 117 -11.36 -1.82 0.12
N GLY A 118 -10.71 -2.44 -0.86
CA GLY A 118 -11.30 -2.76 -2.16
C GLY A 118 -11.32 -1.63 -3.20
N ILE A 119 -10.96 -0.40 -2.84
CA ILE A 119 -10.85 0.75 -3.77
C ILE A 119 -9.42 1.30 -3.75
N ILE A 120 -8.76 1.28 -4.91
CA ILE A 120 -7.41 1.81 -5.11
C ILE A 120 -7.52 3.21 -5.71
N ASP A 121 -7.00 4.21 -5.00
CA ASP A 121 -6.91 5.59 -5.47
C ASP A 121 -5.60 5.80 -6.24
N LEU A 122 -5.67 5.68 -7.56
CA LEU A 122 -4.53 5.79 -8.47
C LEU A 122 -4.41 7.23 -9.00
N VAL A 123 -3.26 7.85 -8.78
CA VAL A 123 -2.91 9.12 -9.40
C VAL A 123 -1.91 8.86 -10.52
N LEU A 124 -2.18 9.41 -11.70
CA LEU A 124 -1.31 9.34 -12.87
C LEU A 124 -0.96 10.76 -13.31
N VAL A 125 0.32 11.01 -13.56
CA VAL A 125 0.81 12.30 -14.06
C VAL A 125 1.43 12.10 -15.44
N GLY A 126 1.00 12.91 -16.41
CA GLY A 126 1.51 12.92 -17.78
C GLY A 126 0.44 13.21 -18.81
N GLU A 127 0.80 13.10 -20.09
CA GLU A 127 -0.13 13.27 -21.22
C GLU A 127 -0.86 11.96 -21.53
N ILE A 128 -1.97 11.72 -20.81
CA ILE A 128 -2.66 10.44 -20.83
C ILE A 128 -3.96 10.51 -21.63
N ASN A 129 -4.13 9.57 -22.57
CA ASN A 129 -5.40 9.39 -23.25
C ASN A 129 -6.42 8.67 -22.34
N GLU A 130 -7.39 9.42 -21.82
CA GLU A 130 -8.40 8.88 -20.90
C GLU A 130 -9.20 7.70 -21.46
N LYS A 131 -9.55 7.72 -22.76
CA LYS A 131 -10.30 6.61 -23.38
C LYS A 131 -9.50 5.31 -23.35
N ASN A 132 -8.18 5.38 -23.59
CA ASN A 132 -7.31 4.22 -23.48
C ASN A 132 -7.15 3.79 -22.01
N LEU A 133 -6.94 4.75 -21.11
CA LEU A 133 -6.84 4.50 -19.67
C LEU A 133 -8.04 3.71 -19.15
N GLN A 134 -9.27 4.12 -19.46
CA GLN A 134 -10.47 3.44 -18.98
C GLN A 134 -10.53 1.97 -19.44
N LYS A 135 -10.12 1.67 -20.67
CA LYS A 135 -10.04 0.27 -21.16
C LYS A 135 -9.02 -0.57 -20.39
N LEU A 136 -7.90 0.03 -19.99
CA LEU A 136 -6.87 -0.64 -19.21
C LEU A 136 -7.29 -0.83 -17.76
N ILE A 137 -7.96 0.16 -17.17
CA ILE A 137 -8.54 0.09 -15.82
C ILE A 137 -9.51 -1.08 -15.72
N VAL A 138 -10.49 -1.21 -16.62
CA VAL A 138 -11.48 -2.31 -16.58
C VAL A 138 -10.81 -3.68 -16.53
N LYS A 139 -9.80 -3.91 -17.40
CA LYS A 139 -9.04 -5.17 -17.42
C LYS A 139 -8.23 -5.38 -16.13
N ALA A 140 -7.65 -4.32 -15.58
CA ALA A 140 -6.89 -4.42 -14.34
C ALA A 140 -7.81 -4.73 -13.15
N GLU A 141 -8.97 -4.07 -13.04
CA GLU A 141 -9.96 -4.31 -11.99
C GLU A 141 -10.42 -5.77 -11.95
N GLU A 142 -10.71 -6.35 -13.12
CA GLU A 142 -11.06 -7.78 -13.26
C GLU A 142 -9.92 -8.69 -12.75
N ALA A 143 -8.67 -8.36 -13.07
CA ALA A 143 -7.53 -9.18 -12.71
C ALA A 143 -7.19 -9.13 -11.21
N ILE A 144 -7.43 -7.99 -10.55
CA ILE A 144 -7.06 -7.78 -9.14
C ILE A 144 -8.25 -7.88 -8.17
N ASN A 145 -9.46 -8.00 -8.71
CA ASN A 145 -10.73 -8.01 -7.98
C ASN A 145 -10.89 -6.81 -7.02
N ARG A 146 -10.50 -5.62 -7.49
CA ARG A 146 -10.58 -4.34 -6.75
C ARG A 146 -10.95 -3.23 -7.71
N LYS A 147 -11.63 -2.21 -7.21
CA LYS A 147 -11.95 -1.01 -7.99
C LYS A 147 -10.78 -0.06 -8.02
N ILE A 148 -10.61 0.63 -9.15
CA ILE A 148 -9.56 1.63 -9.35
C ILE A 148 -10.24 2.96 -9.65
N ARG A 149 -10.08 3.91 -8.74
CA ARG A 149 -10.46 5.30 -8.96
C ARG A 149 -9.22 6.07 -9.42
N SER A 150 -9.24 6.55 -10.65
CA SER A 150 -8.10 7.26 -11.24
C SER A 150 -8.26 8.78 -11.20
N LEU A 151 -7.19 9.49 -10.88
CA LEU A 151 -7.02 10.93 -11.11
C LEU A 151 -5.87 11.12 -12.10
N VAL A 152 -6.15 11.74 -13.25
CA VAL A 152 -5.15 12.09 -14.26
C VAL A 152 -4.81 13.55 -14.11
N LEU A 153 -3.51 13.86 -14.09
CA LEU A 153 -3.00 15.22 -13.96
C LEU A 153 -1.91 15.46 -15.01
N THR A 154 -1.83 16.67 -15.52
CA THR A 154 -0.62 17.18 -16.16
C THR A 154 0.45 17.47 -15.11
N VAL A 155 1.70 17.64 -15.54
CA VAL A 155 2.82 18.01 -14.65
C VAL A 155 2.52 19.31 -13.90
N SER A 156 1.98 20.32 -14.59
CA SER A 156 1.63 21.60 -14.00
C SER A 156 0.51 21.50 -12.96
N GLU A 157 -0.51 20.67 -13.19
CA GLU A 157 -1.58 20.43 -12.22
C GLU A 157 -1.08 19.66 -10.99
N TYR A 158 -0.16 18.71 -11.17
CA TYR A 158 0.47 17.99 -10.07
C TYR A 158 1.27 18.94 -9.16
N GLU A 159 2.04 19.87 -9.74
CA GLU A 159 2.76 20.89 -8.96
C GLU A 159 1.80 21.79 -8.18
N ALA A 160 0.71 22.22 -8.79
CA ALA A 160 -0.31 23.05 -8.14
C ALA A 160 -1.02 22.31 -6.97
N LEU A 161 -1.25 21.00 -7.13
CA LEU A 161 -1.95 20.16 -6.15
C LEU A 161 -1.02 19.42 -5.18
N HIS A 162 0.29 19.66 -5.25
CA HIS A 162 1.31 18.91 -4.51
C HIS A 162 1.00 18.79 -3.01
N LYS A 163 0.57 19.89 -2.37
CA LYS A 163 0.22 19.88 -0.92
C LYS A 163 -1.02 19.05 -0.62
N THR A 164 -2.04 19.15 -1.48
CA THR A 164 -3.32 18.45 -1.32
C THR A 164 -3.16 16.94 -1.51
N LEU A 165 -2.29 16.53 -2.43
CA LEU A 165 -2.04 15.11 -2.73
C LEU A 165 -1.17 14.43 -1.68
N SER A 166 -0.40 15.19 -0.88
CA SER A 166 0.50 14.67 0.16
C SER A 166 1.37 13.48 -0.34
N PRO A 167 2.13 13.66 -1.44
CA PRO A 167 2.88 12.59 -2.10
C PRO A 167 3.92 11.91 -1.21
N GLU A 168 4.33 12.55 -0.11
CA GLU A 168 5.21 11.96 0.91
C GLU A 168 4.57 10.78 1.66
N LYS A 169 3.23 10.70 1.67
CA LYS A 169 2.47 9.57 2.24
C LYS A 169 1.97 8.60 1.18
N ALA A 170 2.18 8.92 -0.10
CA ALA A 170 1.75 8.08 -1.21
C ALA A 170 2.60 6.81 -1.32
N LEU A 171 2.01 5.82 -1.97
CA LEU A 171 2.69 4.61 -2.38
C LEU A 171 3.11 4.73 -3.85
N TRP A 172 4.38 5.03 -4.07
CA TRP A 172 4.94 5.21 -5.41
C TRP A 172 5.01 3.89 -6.16
N LEU A 173 4.44 3.88 -7.36
CA LEU A 173 4.44 2.75 -8.29
C LEU A 173 5.39 2.96 -9.46
N TRP A 174 5.48 4.20 -9.95
CA TRP A 174 6.28 4.55 -11.12
C TRP A 174 6.78 5.99 -11.07
N LYS A 175 7.99 6.18 -11.57
CA LYS A 175 8.57 7.48 -11.90
C LYS A 175 9.53 7.27 -13.06
N SER A 176 9.29 7.96 -14.18
CA SER A 176 10.13 7.90 -15.38
C SER A 176 11.48 8.57 -15.19
#